data_AF-A0A3P6DJN1-F1
#
_entry.id   AF-A0A3P6DJN1-F1
#
_cell.length_a   1.000
_cell.length_b   1.000
_cell.length_c   1.000
_cell.angle_alpha   90.00
_cell.angle_beta   90.00
_cell.angle_gamma   90.00
#
_symmetry.space_group_name_H-M   'P 1'
#
loop_
_entity.id
_entity.type
_entity.pdbx_description
1 polymer ?
#
loop_
_entity_poly.entity_id
_entity_poly.type
_entity_poly.pdbx_seq_one_letter_code
_entity_poly.pdbx_strand_id
1 'polypeptide(L)'
;MLFAGWFHYHKAAPKLAWFQDVESMLNHHLAGLLGLGSLSWAGHQVHVSLPINQFLNAGVDPKEIPIPHEFILNRDLLAQLYPSFAEGATPFFTLNWSKYSDFLTFRGGLDPVTGGLWLTDTAHHHLAIAILFLIAGHMYRTNWGIGHGLKDILEAHKGPFTGQGHKGLYEILTISWHAQLSLNLAMLGSLTIVVAHHMYSMPPYPYLATDYATQLSLFTYHMWIGGFLIVGAAAHAAIFMVRDYDPTNRYNDLLDRVLRHRDAIISHLNWVCIFLGFNSFGLYIHNDTMSALGRPQDMFSDTAIQLQPVFAQWIQNTHALAPGVTAPGETASTSLT
;
A
#
# COMPACT_ATOMS: atom_id res chain seq x y z
N MET A 1 22.94 12.82 -2.60
CA MET A 1 21.94 13.16 -3.63
C MET A 1 22.42 14.23 -4.61
N LEU A 2 22.75 15.45 -4.19
CA LEU A 2 23.15 16.54 -5.13
C LEU A 2 24.36 16.22 -6.02
N PHE A 3 25.43 15.65 -5.45
CA PHE A 3 26.60 15.24 -6.23
C PHE A 3 26.27 14.19 -7.28
N ALA A 4 25.48 13.17 -6.94
CA ALA A 4 25.04 12.14 -7.88
C ALA A 4 24.21 12.73 -9.03
N GLY A 5 23.35 13.72 -8.74
CA GLY A 5 22.60 14.45 -9.77
C GLY A 5 23.51 15.23 -10.73
N TRP A 6 24.46 16.01 -10.19
CA TRP A 6 25.47 16.69 -11.02
C TRP A 6 26.29 15.68 -11.84
N PHE A 7 26.73 14.59 -11.21
CA PHE A 7 27.59 13.58 -11.83
C PHE A 7 26.86 12.89 -12.99
N HIS A 8 25.64 12.41 -12.77
CA HIS A 8 24.83 11.72 -13.78
C HIS A 8 24.21 12.64 -14.84
N TYR A 9 24.37 13.97 -14.72
CA TYR A 9 24.01 14.92 -15.76
C TYR A 9 25.23 15.42 -16.54
N HIS A 10 26.32 15.79 -15.86
CA HIS A 10 27.48 16.45 -16.48
C HIS A 10 28.69 15.55 -16.73
N LYS A 11 28.84 14.42 -16.02
CA LYS A 11 30.03 13.56 -16.10
C LYS A 11 29.75 12.19 -16.69
N ALA A 12 28.69 11.54 -16.24
CA ALA A 12 28.32 10.18 -16.63
C ALA A 12 26.82 10.12 -16.94
N ALA A 13 26.40 10.85 -17.98
CA ALA A 13 25.03 10.85 -18.48
C ALA A 13 24.67 9.47 -19.05
N PRO A 14 23.67 8.76 -18.47
CA PRO A 14 23.25 7.47 -19.01
C PRO A 14 22.62 7.62 -20.40
N LYS A 15 22.73 6.57 -21.22
CA LYS A 15 22.10 6.52 -22.55
C LYS A 15 20.64 6.09 -22.43
N LEU A 16 19.82 6.41 -23.43
CA LEU A 16 18.40 6.04 -23.46
C LEU A 16 18.13 4.54 -23.24
N ALA A 17 18.97 3.67 -23.82
CA ALA A 17 18.85 2.22 -23.65
C ALA A 17 18.90 1.78 -22.17
N TRP A 18 19.62 2.51 -21.31
CA TRP A 18 19.66 2.23 -19.88
C TRP A 18 18.34 2.60 -19.19
N PHE A 19 17.72 3.72 -19.57
CA PHE A 19 16.41 4.13 -19.04
C PHE A 19 15.26 3.23 -19.52
N GLN A 20 15.42 2.63 -20.72
CA GLN A 20 14.42 1.74 -21.31
C GLN A 20 14.59 0.26 -20.93
N ASP A 21 15.59 -0.07 -20.12
CA ASP A 21 15.79 -1.41 -19.55
C ASP A 21 14.82 -1.61 -18.35
N VAL A 22 13.53 -1.72 -18.68
CA VAL A 22 12.44 -1.73 -17.69
C VAL A 22 12.39 -3.04 -16.90
N GLU A 23 12.75 -4.17 -17.50
CA GLU A 23 12.88 -5.45 -16.79
C GLU A 23 13.95 -5.36 -15.70
N SER A 24 15.13 -4.82 -16.02
CA SER A 24 16.18 -4.60 -15.03
C SER A 24 15.72 -3.62 -13.95
N MET A 25 15.14 -2.48 -14.33
CA MET A 25 14.62 -1.49 -13.38
C MET A 25 13.60 -2.10 -12.41
N LEU A 26 12.64 -2.88 -12.91
CA LEU A 26 11.62 -3.52 -12.07
C LEU A 26 12.21 -4.58 -11.14
N ASN A 27 13.11 -5.43 -11.63
CA ASN A 27 13.80 -6.40 -10.78
C ASN A 27 14.57 -5.73 -9.64
N HIS A 28 15.34 -4.67 -9.95
CA HIS A 28 16.11 -3.92 -8.95
C HIS A 28 15.23 -3.14 -7.98
N HIS A 29 14.11 -2.57 -8.42
CA HIS A 29 13.20 -1.87 -7.51
C HIS A 29 12.42 -2.83 -6.62
N LEU A 30 11.91 -3.94 -7.17
CA LEU A 30 11.19 -4.96 -6.39
C LEU A 30 12.13 -5.65 -5.39
N ALA A 31 13.17 -6.34 -5.86
CA ALA A 31 14.05 -7.08 -4.96
C ALA A 31 15.00 -6.17 -4.17
N GLY A 32 15.62 -5.19 -4.84
CA GLY A 32 16.61 -4.31 -4.23
C GLY A 32 15.97 -3.25 -3.33
N LEU A 33 15.22 -2.31 -3.91
CA LEU A 33 14.69 -1.18 -3.15
C LEU A 33 13.64 -1.60 -2.11
N LEU A 34 12.62 -2.36 -2.53
CA LEU A 34 11.53 -2.77 -1.65
C LEU A 34 11.92 -3.99 -0.79
N GLY A 35 12.46 -5.04 -1.41
CA GLY A 35 12.86 -6.28 -0.74
C GLY A 35 13.96 -6.06 0.30
N LEU A 36 15.14 -5.57 -0.11
CA LEU A 36 16.24 -5.32 0.84
C LEU A 36 15.92 -4.16 1.80
N GLY A 37 15.14 -3.17 1.39
CA GLY A 37 14.67 -2.11 2.27
C GLY A 37 13.83 -2.68 3.42
N SER A 38 12.83 -3.50 3.11
CA SER A 38 11.99 -4.17 4.11
C SER A 38 12.78 -5.17 4.96
N LEU A 39 13.73 -5.92 4.38
CA LEU A 39 14.57 -6.85 5.12
C LEU A 39 15.46 -6.12 6.14
N SER A 40 16.09 -5.03 5.70
CA SER A 40 16.94 -4.19 6.56
C SER A 40 16.12 -3.56 7.69
N TRP A 41 14.90 -3.12 7.38
CA TRP A 41 13.99 -2.57 8.38
C TRP A 41 13.53 -3.63 9.38
N ALA A 42 13.18 -4.84 8.94
CA ALA A 42 12.88 -5.96 9.84
C ALA A 42 14.07 -6.26 10.76
N GLY A 43 15.30 -6.31 10.22
CA GLY A 43 16.51 -6.47 11.03
C GLY A 43 16.70 -5.35 12.06
N HIS A 44 16.45 -4.09 11.69
CA HIS A 44 16.46 -2.97 12.64
C HIS A 44 15.39 -3.13 13.72
N GLN A 45 14.16 -3.49 13.33
CA GLN A 45 13.08 -3.69 14.28
C GLN A 45 13.44 -4.79 15.28
N VAL A 46 13.91 -5.95 14.81
CA VAL A 46 14.26 -7.09 15.65
C VAL A 46 15.42 -6.78 16.61
N HIS A 47 16.49 -6.15 16.12
CA HIS A 47 17.72 -5.99 16.90
C HIS A 47 17.82 -4.66 17.67
N VAL A 48 16.96 -3.68 17.38
CA VAL A 48 16.99 -2.35 18.02
C VAL A 48 15.63 -1.95 18.55
N SER A 49 14.60 -1.88 17.70
CA SER A 49 13.32 -1.30 18.12
C SER A 49 12.60 -2.17 19.16
N LEU A 50 12.55 -3.49 18.95
CA LEU A 50 11.91 -4.46 19.84
C LEU A 50 12.48 -4.45 21.27
N PRO A 51 13.80 -4.63 21.50
CA PRO A 51 14.34 -4.67 22.85
C PRO A 51 14.14 -3.33 23.60
N ILE A 52 14.31 -2.20 22.91
CA ILE A 52 14.12 -0.88 23.51
C ILE A 52 12.66 -0.65 23.90
N ASN A 53 11.71 -0.97 23.02
CA ASN A 53 10.29 -0.77 23.31
C ASN A 53 9.80 -1.71 24.42
N GLN A 54 10.38 -2.90 24.57
CA GLN A 54 10.05 -3.78 25.69
C GLN A 54 10.42 -3.15 27.04
N PHE A 55 11.57 -2.49 27.13
CA PHE A 55 11.96 -1.73 28.33
C PHE A 55 11.07 -0.50 28.56
N LEU A 56 10.79 0.27 27.50
CA LEU A 56 9.91 1.44 27.60
C LEU A 56 8.50 1.06 28.07
N ASN A 57 7.94 -0.02 27.52
CA ASN A 57 6.62 -0.53 27.91
C ASN A 57 6.62 -1.10 29.34
N ALA A 58 7.78 -1.50 29.87
CA ALA A 58 7.96 -1.89 31.26
C ALA A 58 8.19 -0.70 32.21
N GLY A 59 8.20 0.54 31.71
CA GLY A 59 8.36 1.76 32.50
C GLY A 59 9.80 2.08 32.91
N VAL A 60 10.80 1.51 32.22
CA VAL A 60 12.21 1.82 32.47
C VAL A 60 12.55 3.21 31.94
N ASP A 61 13.26 4.01 32.74
CA ASP A 61 13.70 5.34 32.32
C ASP A 61 14.64 5.22 31.10
N PRO A 62 14.45 6.03 30.03
CA PRO A 62 15.27 5.95 28.83
C PRO A 62 16.79 6.06 29.05
N LYS A 63 17.24 6.68 30.16
CA LYS A 63 18.67 6.79 30.50
C LYS A 63 19.26 5.49 31.03
N GLU A 64 18.42 4.61 31.57
CA GLU A 64 18.82 3.31 32.12
C GLU A 64 18.72 2.20 31.06
N ILE A 65 18.10 2.48 29.90
CA ILE A 65 18.00 1.52 28.81
C ILE A 65 19.38 1.38 28.13
N PRO A 66 19.91 0.14 27.97
CA PRO A 66 21.11 -0.10 27.19
C PRO A 66 21.04 0.54 25.81
N ILE A 67 22.12 1.18 25.39
CA ILE A 67 22.16 1.81 24.06
C ILE A 67 22.12 0.75 22.95
N PRO A 68 21.54 1.04 21.77
CA PRO A 68 21.23 0.04 20.75
C PRO A 68 22.34 -0.95 20.39
N HIS A 69 23.60 -0.50 20.33
CA HIS A 69 24.71 -1.37 19.95
C HIS A 69 25.08 -2.39 21.02
N GLU A 70 24.70 -2.18 22.29
CA GLU A 70 24.92 -3.15 23.36
C GLU A 70 24.07 -4.41 23.14
N PHE A 71 22.84 -4.26 22.62
CA PHE A 71 22.00 -5.41 22.23
C PHE A 71 22.60 -6.23 21.07
N ILE A 72 23.38 -5.60 20.19
CA ILE A 72 24.05 -6.28 19.07
C ILE A 72 25.30 -7.01 19.55
N LEU A 73 26.10 -6.37 20.42
CA LEU A 73 27.37 -6.91 20.89
C LEU A 73 27.18 -7.97 21.99
N ASN A 74 26.15 -7.83 22.82
CA ASN A 74 25.86 -8.73 23.93
C ASN A 74 24.58 -9.52 23.67
N ARG A 75 24.75 -10.72 23.11
CA ARG A 75 23.65 -11.66 22.86
C ARG A 75 22.90 -12.04 24.14
N ASP A 76 23.58 -12.10 25.28
CA ASP A 76 22.95 -12.52 26.54
C ASP A 76 21.92 -11.49 27.02
N LEU A 77 22.09 -10.21 26.66
CA LEU A 77 21.11 -9.15 26.93
C LEU A 77 19.83 -9.34 26.11
N LEU A 78 19.96 -9.67 24.82
CA LEU A 78 18.81 -10.00 23.96
C LEU A 78 18.14 -11.31 24.41
N ALA A 79 18.92 -12.33 24.78
CA ALA A 79 18.39 -13.62 25.22
C ALA A 79 17.59 -13.54 26.54
N GLN A 80 17.83 -12.54 27.38
CA GLN A 80 17.01 -12.27 28.57
C GLN A 80 15.61 -11.77 28.21
N LEU A 81 15.49 -11.00 27.12
CA LEU A 81 14.23 -10.44 26.64
C LEU A 81 13.47 -11.44 25.74
N TYR A 82 14.21 -12.12 24.88
CA TYR A 82 13.73 -13.06 23.87
C TYR A 82 14.58 -14.35 23.94
N PRO A 83 14.14 -15.36 24.72
CA PRO A 83 14.93 -16.57 24.98
C PRO A 83 15.42 -17.32 23.74
N SER A 84 14.73 -17.20 22.60
CA SER A 84 15.11 -17.87 21.35
C SER A 84 16.46 -17.39 20.79
N PHE A 85 16.94 -16.20 21.16
CA PHE A 85 18.25 -15.70 20.74
C PHE A 85 19.41 -16.56 21.26
N ALA A 86 19.21 -17.33 22.33
CA ALA A 86 20.19 -18.30 22.82
C ALA A 86 20.45 -19.43 21.80
N GLU A 87 19.46 -19.81 20.98
CA GLU A 87 19.59 -20.82 19.93
C GLU A 87 20.40 -20.32 18.70
N GLY A 88 20.57 -19.00 18.59
CA GLY A 88 21.27 -18.34 17.48
C GLY A 88 20.58 -18.53 16.13
N ALA A 89 21.37 -18.55 15.05
CA ALA A 89 20.86 -18.67 13.68
C ALA A 89 20.61 -20.11 13.23
N THR A 90 20.89 -21.12 14.07
CA THR A 90 20.74 -22.54 13.71
C THR A 90 19.29 -22.90 13.29
N PRO A 91 18.24 -22.45 14.00
CA PRO A 91 16.87 -22.72 13.58
C PRO A 91 16.51 -22.12 12.21
N PHE A 92 17.09 -20.98 11.83
CA PHE A 92 16.90 -20.38 10.51
C PHE A 92 17.39 -21.29 9.39
N PHE A 93 18.63 -21.79 9.48
CA PHE A 93 19.24 -22.64 8.44
C PHE A 93 18.69 -24.07 8.41
N THR A 94 18.08 -24.52 9.51
CA THR A 94 17.43 -25.85 9.59
C THR A 94 15.92 -25.80 9.30
N LEU A 95 15.38 -24.62 8.97
CA LEU A 95 13.96 -24.37 8.71
C LEU A 95 13.04 -24.67 9.91
N ASN A 96 13.57 -24.70 11.13
CA ASN A 96 12.80 -24.86 12.36
C ASN A 96 12.32 -23.49 12.90
N TRP A 97 11.54 -22.78 12.08
CA TRP A 97 11.23 -21.36 12.32
C TRP A 97 10.27 -21.09 13.48
N SER A 98 9.55 -22.10 13.98
CA SER A 98 8.66 -21.93 15.14
C SER A 98 9.41 -21.51 16.41
N LYS A 99 10.74 -21.61 16.42
CA LYS A 99 11.61 -21.15 17.50
C LYS A 99 11.64 -19.64 17.68
N TYR A 100 11.33 -18.86 16.64
CA TYR A 100 11.39 -17.39 16.67
C TYR A 100 10.06 -16.71 17.06
N SER A 101 9.12 -17.45 17.65
CA SER A 101 7.77 -16.97 17.97
C SER A 101 7.71 -15.98 19.14
N ASP A 102 8.82 -15.67 19.79
CA ASP A 102 8.90 -14.68 20.86
C ASP A 102 9.09 -13.25 20.34
N PHE A 103 9.72 -13.07 19.16
CA PHE A 103 9.90 -11.75 18.53
C PHE A 103 9.28 -11.62 17.13
N LEU A 104 8.97 -12.73 16.44
CA LEU A 104 8.15 -12.74 15.22
C LEU A 104 6.77 -13.29 15.53
N THR A 105 5.89 -12.41 16.01
CA THR A 105 4.55 -12.80 16.42
C THR A 105 3.51 -12.60 15.31
N PHE A 106 2.30 -13.05 15.58
CA PHE A 106 1.12 -12.86 14.75
C PHE A 106 -0.09 -12.70 15.67
N ARG A 107 -0.02 -11.72 16.58
CA ARG A 107 -1.05 -11.50 17.62
C ARG A 107 -2.29 -10.87 16.98
N GLY A 108 -2.08 -9.85 16.15
CA GLY A 108 -3.14 -9.01 15.64
C GLY A 108 -3.63 -8.00 16.69
N GLY A 109 -4.25 -6.92 16.23
CA GLY A 109 -4.78 -5.85 17.08
C GLY A 109 -3.70 -4.90 17.62
N LEU A 110 -3.96 -4.32 18.79
CA LEU A 110 -3.16 -3.25 19.40
C LEU A 110 -2.55 -3.70 20.73
N ASP A 111 -1.35 -3.22 21.02
CA ASP A 111 -0.71 -3.31 22.32
C ASP A 111 -1.50 -2.48 23.34
N PRO A 112 -2.09 -3.09 24.39
CA PRO A 112 -2.89 -2.37 25.38
C PRO A 112 -2.13 -1.29 26.15
N VAL A 113 -0.80 -1.36 26.23
CA VAL A 113 0.02 -0.37 26.92
C VAL A 113 0.14 0.91 26.09
N THR A 114 0.32 0.76 24.78
CA THR A 114 0.68 1.88 23.91
C THR A 114 -0.47 2.34 23.01
N GLY A 115 -1.49 1.50 22.80
CA GLY A 115 -2.54 1.74 21.81
C GLY A 115 -2.07 1.65 20.36
N GLY A 116 -0.83 1.24 20.10
CA GLY A 116 -0.27 1.03 18.76
C GLY A 116 -0.23 -0.45 18.36
N LEU A 117 0.11 -0.75 17.11
CA LEU A 117 0.34 -2.13 16.64
C LEU A 117 1.48 -2.80 17.42
N TRP A 118 1.37 -4.12 17.60
CA TRP A 118 2.46 -4.93 18.16
C TRP A 118 3.70 -4.82 17.27
N LEU A 119 4.81 -4.30 17.82
CA LEU A 119 6.04 -4.14 17.03
C LEU A 119 6.60 -5.50 16.56
N THR A 120 6.39 -6.56 17.33
CA THR A 120 6.75 -7.94 16.95
C THR A 120 5.98 -8.42 15.72
N ASP A 121 4.70 -8.04 15.59
CA ASP A 121 3.89 -8.29 14.38
C ASP A 121 4.39 -7.43 13.22
N THR A 122 4.78 -6.17 13.45
CA THR A 122 5.34 -5.32 12.38
C THR A 122 6.68 -5.85 11.86
N ALA A 123 7.53 -6.42 12.73
CA ALA A 123 8.79 -7.05 12.34
C ALA A 123 8.53 -8.28 11.46
N HIS A 124 7.57 -9.13 11.86
CA HIS A 124 7.15 -10.28 11.07
C HIS A 124 6.53 -9.85 9.73
N HIS A 125 5.71 -8.80 9.72
CA HIS A 125 5.17 -8.20 8.50
C HIS A 125 6.27 -7.77 7.54
N HIS A 126 7.26 -6.99 8.00
CA HIS A 126 8.35 -6.54 7.13
C HIS A 126 9.23 -7.69 6.63
N LEU A 127 9.42 -8.75 7.42
CA LEU A 127 10.11 -9.95 6.96
C LEU A 127 9.33 -10.66 5.84
N ALA A 128 8.01 -10.81 6.00
CA ALA A 128 7.16 -11.40 4.97
C ALA A 128 7.14 -10.54 3.68
N ILE A 129 7.02 -9.22 3.82
CA ILE A 129 7.08 -8.26 2.71
C ILE A 129 8.45 -8.34 2.00
N ALA A 130 9.54 -8.45 2.76
CA ALA A 130 10.87 -8.60 2.19
C ALA A 130 10.98 -9.85 1.32
N ILE A 131 10.54 -11.01 1.83
CA ILE A 131 10.57 -12.28 1.08
C ILE A 131 9.71 -12.18 -0.18
N LEU A 132 8.49 -11.62 -0.07
CA LEU A 132 7.59 -11.43 -1.20
C LEU A 132 8.25 -10.60 -2.31
N PHE A 133 8.83 -9.45 -1.97
CA PHE A 133 9.43 -8.55 -2.95
C PHE A 133 10.77 -9.05 -3.49
N LEU A 134 11.57 -9.73 -2.67
CA LEU A 134 12.79 -10.41 -3.13
C LEU A 134 12.45 -11.46 -4.18
N ILE A 135 11.42 -12.28 -3.98
CA ILE A 135 10.99 -13.27 -4.97
C ILE A 135 10.39 -12.57 -6.20
N ALA A 136 9.53 -11.57 -6.01
CA ALA A 136 8.89 -10.84 -7.11
C ALA A 136 9.90 -10.16 -8.05
N GLY A 137 11.02 -9.64 -7.53
CA GLY A 137 12.08 -9.04 -8.33
C GLY A 137 12.94 -10.01 -9.14
N HIS A 138 12.60 -11.30 -9.18
CA HIS A 138 13.23 -12.30 -10.06
C HIS A 138 12.31 -12.78 -11.19
N MET A 139 11.18 -12.09 -11.40
CA MET A 139 10.20 -12.46 -12.43
C MET A 139 10.67 -12.10 -13.85
N TYR A 140 11.34 -10.96 -14.04
CA TYR A 140 11.58 -10.41 -15.37
C TYR A 140 12.92 -10.87 -15.97
N ARG A 141 12.92 -11.16 -17.27
CA ARG A 141 14.08 -11.68 -17.98
C ARG A 141 15.17 -10.62 -18.08
N THR A 142 16.40 -11.02 -17.78
CA THR A 142 17.60 -10.18 -17.95
C THR A 142 18.65 -10.95 -18.78
N ASN A 143 19.95 -10.70 -18.55
CA ASN A 143 21.05 -11.20 -19.38
C ASN A 143 21.21 -12.73 -19.40
N TRP A 144 20.64 -13.45 -18.42
CA TRP A 144 20.78 -14.90 -18.28
C TRP A 144 19.68 -15.72 -18.95
N GLY A 145 18.78 -15.07 -19.71
CA GLY A 145 17.72 -15.74 -20.49
C GLY A 145 16.57 -16.33 -19.68
N ILE A 146 16.66 -16.39 -18.35
CA ILE A 146 15.61 -16.85 -17.45
C ILE A 146 14.70 -15.69 -17.04
N GLY A 147 13.38 -15.91 -17.03
CA GLY A 147 12.36 -14.94 -16.67
C GLY A 147 11.43 -14.58 -17.84
N HIS A 148 10.54 -13.62 -17.59
CA HIS A 148 9.54 -13.16 -18.56
C HIS A 148 9.93 -11.82 -19.22
N GLY A 149 9.70 -11.69 -20.53
CA GLY A 149 9.73 -10.39 -21.20
C GLY A 149 8.40 -9.66 -21.00
N LEU A 150 8.41 -8.40 -20.58
CA LEU A 150 7.18 -7.65 -20.30
C LEU A 150 6.31 -7.50 -21.54
N LYS A 151 6.95 -7.23 -22.69
CA LYS A 151 6.26 -7.17 -23.97
C LYS A 151 5.57 -8.49 -24.33
N ASP A 152 6.23 -9.62 -24.12
CA ASP A 152 5.68 -10.95 -24.41
C ASP A 152 4.44 -11.22 -23.53
N ILE A 153 4.51 -10.88 -22.24
CA ILE A 153 3.37 -10.98 -21.33
C ILE A 153 2.21 -10.14 -21.87
N LEU A 154 2.44 -8.85 -22.16
CA LEU A 154 1.39 -7.93 -22.60
C LEU A 154 0.73 -8.42 -23.89
N GLU A 155 1.51 -8.81 -24.89
CA GLU A 155 0.99 -9.24 -26.18
C GLU A 155 0.30 -10.61 -26.12
N ALA A 156 0.62 -11.47 -25.16
CA ALA A 156 -0.10 -12.71 -24.93
C ALA A 156 -1.53 -12.49 -24.40
N HIS A 157 -1.79 -11.36 -23.72
CA HIS A 157 -3.09 -11.08 -23.11
C HIS A 157 -4.03 -10.36 -24.10
N LYS A 158 -4.78 -11.17 -24.86
CA LYS A 158 -5.82 -10.73 -25.80
C LYS A 158 -7.08 -11.55 -25.61
N GLY A 159 -8.24 -10.93 -25.83
CA GLY A 159 -9.54 -11.58 -25.66
C GLY A 159 -10.51 -11.25 -26.79
N PRO A 160 -11.63 -11.97 -26.90
CA PRO A 160 -12.59 -11.82 -28.00
C PRO A 160 -13.20 -10.41 -28.07
N PHE A 161 -13.31 -9.70 -26.95
CA PHE A 161 -13.89 -8.36 -26.87
C PHE A 161 -12.86 -7.22 -26.98
N THR A 162 -11.58 -7.52 -26.81
CA THR A 162 -10.51 -6.51 -26.62
C THR A 162 -9.61 -6.33 -27.83
N GLY A 163 -9.91 -6.98 -28.96
CA GLY A 163 -9.17 -6.82 -30.20
C GLY A 163 -7.71 -7.25 -30.07
N GLN A 164 -6.78 -6.32 -30.29
CA GLN A 164 -5.34 -6.56 -30.15
C GLN A 164 -4.85 -6.50 -28.70
N GLY A 165 -5.74 -6.35 -27.72
CA GLY A 165 -5.41 -6.37 -26.29
C GLY A 165 -4.36 -5.31 -25.94
N HIS A 166 -3.33 -5.70 -25.20
CA HIS A 166 -2.29 -4.78 -24.69
C HIS A 166 -1.16 -4.49 -25.69
N LYS A 167 -1.33 -4.83 -26.98
CA LYS A 167 -0.33 -4.57 -28.00
C LYS A 167 0.05 -3.08 -27.98
N GLY A 168 1.36 -2.80 -27.97
CA GLY A 168 1.87 -1.44 -27.98
C GLY A 168 2.02 -0.78 -26.59
N LEU A 169 1.40 -1.32 -25.53
CA LEU A 169 1.45 -0.69 -24.21
C LEU A 169 2.89 -0.61 -23.67
N TYR A 170 3.71 -1.63 -23.96
CA TYR A 170 5.13 -1.64 -23.66
C TYR A 170 5.84 -0.42 -24.26
N GLU A 171 5.61 -0.13 -25.53
CA GLU A 171 6.19 1.01 -26.23
C GLU A 171 5.70 2.35 -25.66
N ILE A 172 4.42 2.46 -25.26
CA ILE A 172 3.91 3.69 -24.62
C ILE A 172 4.70 3.97 -23.33
N LEU A 173 4.81 2.95 -22.48
CA LEU A 173 5.41 3.08 -21.15
C LEU A 173 6.94 3.13 -21.15
N THR A 174 7.60 2.78 -22.26
CA THR A 174 9.06 2.89 -22.42
C THR A 174 9.50 4.14 -23.19
N ILE A 175 8.59 4.78 -23.94
CA ILE A 175 8.89 5.98 -24.73
C ILE A 175 8.36 7.25 -24.06
N SER A 176 7.14 7.23 -23.52
CA SER A 176 6.53 8.42 -22.91
C SER A 176 6.75 8.46 -21.39
N TRP A 177 7.49 9.47 -20.96
CA TRP A 177 7.62 9.82 -19.54
C TRP A 177 6.30 10.32 -18.95
N HIS A 178 5.44 10.99 -19.74
CA HIS A 178 4.13 11.44 -19.28
C HIS A 178 3.17 10.28 -19.02
N ALA A 179 3.21 9.23 -19.84
CA ALA A 179 2.43 8.01 -19.60
C ALA A 179 2.85 7.32 -18.30
N GLN A 180 4.16 7.16 -18.08
CA GLN A 180 4.69 6.58 -16.83
C GLN A 180 4.35 7.44 -15.61
N LEU A 181 4.57 8.76 -15.70
CA LEU A 181 4.28 9.66 -14.59
C LEU A 181 2.78 9.69 -14.26
N SER A 182 1.91 9.64 -15.27
CA SER A 182 0.46 9.53 -15.06
C SER A 182 0.11 8.27 -14.24
N LEU A 183 0.59 7.09 -14.66
CA LEU A 183 0.32 5.85 -13.96
C LEU A 183 0.88 5.86 -12.53
N ASN A 184 2.12 6.32 -12.35
CA ASN A 184 2.77 6.39 -11.05
C ASN A 184 2.04 7.33 -10.09
N LEU A 185 1.60 8.50 -10.57
CA LEU A 185 0.81 9.44 -9.75
C LEU A 185 -0.56 8.88 -9.38
N ALA A 186 -1.22 8.15 -10.30
CA ALA A 186 -2.50 7.51 -9.99
C ALA A 186 -2.34 6.49 -8.87
N MET A 187 -1.36 5.59 -9.00
CA MET A 187 -1.12 4.53 -8.01
C MET A 187 -0.61 5.09 -6.68
N LEU A 188 0.33 6.05 -6.71
CA LEU A 188 0.86 6.66 -5.49
C LEU A 188 -0.20 7.49 -4.77
N GLY A 189 -1.01 8.25 -5.51
CA GLY A 189 -2.12 9.02 -4.93
C GLY A 189 -3.16 8.13 -4.25
N SER A 190 -3.59 7.06 -4.92
CA SER A 190 -4.48 6.05 -4.34
C SER A 190 -3.84 5.35 -3.13
N LEU A 191 -2.57 4.96 -3.20
CA LEU A 191 -1.86 4.36 -2.07
C LEU A 191 -1.80 5.32 -0.88
N THR A 192 -1.59 6.62 -1.11
CA THR A 192 -1.53 7.64 -0.05
C THR A 192 -2.88 7.75 0.67
N ILE A 193 -4.00 7.64 -0.05
CA ILE A 193 -5.35 7.58 0.52
C ILE A 193 -5.55 6.28 1.33
N VAL A 194 -5.09 5.14 0.82
CA VAL A 194 -5.16 3.86 1.57
C VAL A 194 -4.33 3.95 2.86
N VAL A 195 -3.15 4.58 2.82
CA VAL A 195 -2.32 4.84 4.00
C VAL A 195 -3.09 5.67 5.04
N ALA A 196 -3.80 6.72 4.63
CA ALA A 196 -4.67 7.48 5.54
C ALA A 196 -5.67 6.57 6.24
N HIS A 197 -6.40 5.75 5.48
CA HIS A 197 -7.42 4.85 6.03
C HIS A 197 -6.85 3.76 6.95
N HIS A 198 -5.69 3.19 6.60
CA HIS A 198 -5.06 2.15 7.40
C HIS A 198 -4.46 2.73 8.69
N MET A 199 -3.79 3.89 8.65
CA MET A 199 -3.10 4.43 9.82
C MET A 199 -4.03 4.90 10.93
N TYR A 200 -5.22 5.41 10.60
CA TYR A 200 -6.16 5.86 11.64
C TYR A 200 -6.86 4.69 12.33
N SER A 201 -7.16 3.62 11.57
CA SER A 201 -7.87 2.44 12.09
C SER A 201 -6.93 1.41 12.71
N MET A 202 -5.68 1.34 12.25
CA MET A 202 -4.62 0.48 12.78
C MET A 202 -3.39 1.32 13.14
N PRO A 203 -3.42 2.10 14.25
CA PRO A 203 -2.34 3.01 14.63
C PRO A 203 -0.99 2.29 14.74
N PRO A 204 -0.02 2.54 13.84
CA PRO A 204 1.20 1.73 13.78
C PRO A 204 2.27 2.15 14.80
N TYR A 205 2.07 3.27 15.50
CA TYR A 205 3.05 3.85 16.41
C TYR A 205 2.56 3.87 17.87
N PRO A 206 3.45 3.63 18.84
CA PRO A 206 3.13 3.76 20.26
C PRO A 206 2.56 5.14 20.61
N TYR A 207 1.49 5.16 21.40
CA TYR A 207 0.80 6.35 21.93
C TYR A 207 0.16 7.27 20.88
N LEU A 208 0.14 6.85 19.60
CA LEU A 208 -0.46 7.63 18.53
C LEU A 208 -2.00 7.62 18.61
N ALA A 209 -2.60 6.50 19.01
CA ALA A 209 -4.07 6.34 19.02
C ALA A 209 -4.78 7.37 19.93
N THR A 210 -4.14 7.76 21.03
CA THR A 210 -4.67 8.73 21.99
C THR A 210 -4.30 10.18 21.66
N ASP A 211 -3.36 10.40 20.73
CA ASP A 211 -3.04 11.73 20.21
C ASP A 211 -3.96 12.07 19.03
N TYR A 212 -5.16 12.55 19.37
CA TYR A 212 -6.20 12.87 18.39
C TYR A 212 -5.79 13.96 17.40
N ALA A 213 -4.95 14.92 17.82
CA ALA A 213 -4.49 15.99 16.94
C ALA A 213 -3.58 15.43 15.85
N THR A 214 -2.65 14.54 16.21
CA THR A 214 -1.77 13.88 15.25
C THR A 214 -2.57 12.95 14.32
N GLN A 215 -3.50 12.16 14.85
CA GLN A 215 -4.35 11.27 14.04
C GLN A 215 -5.16 12.03 12.98
N LEU A 216 -5.88 13.08 13.38
CA LEU A 216 -6.64 13.92 12.46
C LEU A 216 -5.74 14.58 11.40
N SER A 217 -4.57 15.07 11.84
CA SER A 217 -3.61 15.75 10.97
C SER A 217 -3.05 14.79 9.92
N LEU A 218 -2.60 13.59 10.33
CA LEU A 218 -2.05 12.58 9.43
C LEU A 218 -3.09 12.10 8.42
N PHE A 219 -4.32 11.82 8.86
CA PHE A 219 -5.40 11.40 7.98
C PHE A 219 -5.68 12.47 6.91
N THR A 220 -5.92 13.72 7.35
CA THR A 220 -6.24 14.84 6.46
C THR A 220 -5.08 15.13 5.50
N TYR A 221 -3.85 15.13 6.00
CA TYR A 221 -2.65 15.35 5.20
C TYR A 221 -2.53 14.34 4.06
N HIS A 222 -2.59 13.04 4.37
CA HIS A 222 -2.47 11.97 3.37
C HIS A 222 -3.64 11.97 2.38
N MET A 223 -4.86 12.27 2.83
CA MET A 223 -6.02 12.45 1.95
C MET A 223 -5.80 13.57 0.92
N TRP A 224 -5.32 14.73 1.35
CA TRP A 224 -5.06 15.86 0.45
C TRP A 224 -3.95 15.56 -0.54
N ILE A 225 -2.81 15.04 -0.07
CA ILE A 225 -1.69 14.67 -0.95
C ILE A 225 -2.17 13.64 -1.98
N GLY A 226 -2.90 12.61 -1.54
CA GLY A 226 -3.46 11.61 -2.44
C GLY A 226 -4.37 12.21 -3.50
N GLY A 227 -5.27 13.13 -3.12
CA GLY A 227 -6.13 13.87 -4.05
C GLY A 227 -5.34 14.68 -5.09
N PHE A 228 -4.31 15.42 -4.66
CA PHE A 228 -3.45 16.19 -5.57
C PHE A 228 -2.72 15.29 -6.58
N LEU A 229 -2.19 14.16 -6.12
CA LEU A 229 -1.49 13.21 -6.98
C LEU A 229 -2.43 12.58 -8.01
N ILE A 230 -3.66 12.17 -7.62
CA ILE A 230 -4.66 11.61 -8.55
C ILE A 230 -5.06 12.64 -9.63
N VAL A 231 -5.27 13.90 -9.26
CA VAL A 231 -5.56 14.95 -10.24
C VAL A 231 -4.37 15.18 -11.17
N GLY A 232 -3.15 15.18 -10.62
CA GLY A 232 -1.91 15.22 -11.40
C GLY A 232 -1.80 14.06 -12.38
N ALA A 233 -2.22 12.86 -12.00
CA ALA A 233 -2.25 11.69 -12.87
C ALA A 233 -3.11 11.93 -14.12
N ALA A 234 -4.32 12.48 -13.94
CA ALA A 234 -5.22 12.82 -15.04
C ALA A 234 -4.63 13.92 -15.94
N ALA A 235 -3.99 14.94 -15.35
CA ALA A 235 -3.31 15.98 -16.12
C ALA A 235 -2.19 15.40 -17.00
N HIS A 236 -1.35 14.51 -16.45
CA HIS A 236 -0.29 13.86 -17.22
C HIS A 236 -0.81 12.86 -18.26
N ALA A 237 -1.95 12.20 -18.01
CA ALA A 237 -2.63 11.39 -19.03
C ALA A 237 -3.07 12.26 -20.22
N ALA A 238 -3.66 13.42 -19.96
CA ALA A 238 -4.05 14.36 -21.01
C ALA A 238 -2.83 14.90 -21.78
N ILE A 239 -1.73 15.22 -21.09
CA ILE A 239 -0.48 15.66 -21.75
C ILE A 239 0.07 14.54 -22.65
N PHE A 240 0.09 13.30 -22.18
CA PHE A 240 0.45 12.13 -22.99
C PHE A 240 -0.41 12.04 -24.25
N MET A 241 -1.74 12.14 -24.11
CA MET A 241 -2.68 12.06 -25.24
C MET A 241 -2.47 13.16 -26.29
N VAL A 242 -1.98 14.34 -25.89
CA VAL A 242 -1.74 15.47 -26.80
C VAL A 242 -0.37 15.39 -27.47
N ARG A 243 0.66 15.00 -26.73
CA ARG A 243 2.06 15.11 -27.19
C ARG A 243 2.65 13.81 -27.72
N ASP A 244 2.35 12.69 -27.06
CA ASP A 244 3.12 11.46 -27.21
C ASP A 244 2.28 10.31 -27.78
N TYR A 245 0.96 10.46 -27.86
CA TYR A 245 0.07 9.48 -28.48
C TYR A 245 0.18 9.52 -30.02
N ASP A 246 0.61 8.42 -30.62
CA ASP A 246 0.66 8.24 -32.07
C ASP A 246 -0.36 7.17 -32.50
N PRO A 247 -1.41 7.51 -33.27
CA PRO A 247 -2.43 6.56 -33.72
C PRO A 247 -1.93 5.58 -34.80
N THR A 248 -0.80 5.87 -35.47
CA THR A 248 -0.36 5.16 -36.68
C THR A 248 -0.12 3.67 -36.46
N ASN A 249 0.34 3.29 -35.27
CA ASN A 249 0.67 1.90 -34.91
C ASN A 249 -0.29 1.29 -33.86
N ARG A 250 -1.44 1.93 -33.62
CA ARG A 250 -2.32 1.66 -32.46
C ARG A 250 -3.69 1.12 -32.84
N TYR A 251 -3.78 0.50 -34.01
CA TYR A 251 -5.06 0.01 -34.50
C TYR A 251 -5.61 -1.12 -33.63
N ASN A 252 -6.81 -0.90 -33.08
CA ASN A 252 -7.63 -1.90 -32.40
C ASN A 252 -7.01 -2.54 -31.15
N ASP A 253 -6.07 -1.85 -30.51
CA ASP A 253 -5.64 -2.14 -29.13
C ASP A 253 -6.66 -1.60 -28.10
N LEU A 254 -6.38 -1.81 -26.81
CA LEU A 254 -7.27 -1.35 -25.74
C LEU A 254 -7.47 0.17 -25.73
N LEU A 255 -6.41 0.96 -25.92
CA LEU A 255 -6.48 2.41 -25.84
C LEU A 255 -7.29 2.99 -26.99
N ASP A 256 -7.03 2.54 -28.22
CA ASP A 256 -7.81 2.93 -29.40
C ASP A 256 -9.29 2.54 -29.26
N ARG A 257 -9.56 1.34 -28.73
CA ARG A 257 -10.95 0.90 -28.48
C ARG A 257 -11.65 1.84 -27.52
N VAL A 258 -11.05 2.19 -26.38
CA VAL A 258 -11.62 3.15 -25.40
C VAL A 258 -11.95 4.48 -26.08
N LEU A 259 -11.05 5.00 -26.91
CA LEU A 259 -11.27 6.26 -27.63
C LEU A 259 -12.47 6.18 -28.60
N ARG A 260 -12.67 5.04 -29.26
CA ARG A 260 -13.78 4.85 -30.23
C ARG A 260 -15.17 4.81 -29.61
N HIS A 261 -15.29 4.58 -28.30
CA HIS A 261 -16.57 4.62 -27.59
C HIS A 261 -16.56 5.58 -26.40
N ARG A 262 -15.68 6.59 -26.42
CA ARG A 262 -15.54 7.58 -25.35
C ARG A 262 -16.86 8.30 -25.05
N ASP A 263 -17.68 8.58 -26.05
CA ASP A 263 -18.95 9.30 -25.85
C ASP A 263 -19.92 8.46 -25.02
N ALA A 264 -19.94 7.14 -25.21
CA ALA A 264 -20.72 6.22 -24.38
C ALA A 264 -20.17 6.17 -22.95
N ILE A 265 -18.86 6.10 -22.75
CA ILE A 265 -18.25 6.12 -21.41
C ILE A 265 -18.65 7.41 -20.67
N ILE A 266 -18.49 8.56 -21.32
CA ILE A 266 -18.78 9.87 -20.73
C ILE A 266 -20.28 10.05 -20.47
N SER A 267 -21.16 9.61 -21.38
CA SER A 267 -22.62 9.73 -21.17
C SER A 267 -23.10 8.87 -20.00
N HIS A 268 -22.59 7.64 -19.87
CA HIS A 268 -22.95 6.77 -18.75
C HIS A 268 -22.41 7.31 -17.43
N LEU A 269 -21.16 7.79 -17.42
CA LEU A 269 -20.59 8.42 -16.22
C LEU A 269 -21.37 9.67 -15.82
N ASN A 270 -21.79 10.50 -16.79
CA ASN A 270 -22.64 11.66 -16.54
C ASN A 270 -23.97 11.27 -15.89
N TRP A 271 -24.64 10.25 -16.43
CA TRP A 271 -25.87 9.72 -15.85
C TRP A 271 -25.66 9.21 -14.43
N VAL A 272 -24.58 8.45 -14.17
CA VAL A 272 -24.24 7.98 -12.80
C VAL A 272 -24.03 9.17 -11.86
N CYS A 273 -23.31 10.22 -12.27
CA CYS A 273 -23.09 11.41 -11.43
C CYS A 273 -24.41 12.12 -11.09
N ILE A 274 -25.33 12.25 -12.05
CA ILE A 274 -26.65 12.84 -11.81
C ILE A 274 -27.45 11.96 -10.84
N PHE A 275 -27.48 10.65 -11.08
CA PHE A 275 -28.15 9.69 -10.22
C PHE A 275 -27.62 9.77 -8.78
N LEU A 276 -26.30 9.73 -8.59
CA LEU A 276 -25.67 9.82 -7.28
C LEU A 276 -25.97 11.17 -6.62
N GLY A 277 -25.94 12.28 -7.35
CA GLY A 277 -26.29 13.60 -6.81
C GLY A 277 -27.70 13.66 -6.25
N PHE A 278 -28.70 13.19 -7.01
CA PHE A 278 -30.09 13.16 -6.56
C PHE A 278 -30.32 12.17 -5.41
N ASN A 279 -29.69 10.99 -5.44
CA ASN A 279 -29.91 9.91 -4.48
C ASN A 279 -28.93 9.91 -3.29
N SER A 280 -28.09 10.94 -3.16
CA SER A 280 -27.27 11.16 -1.96
C SER A 280 -27.55 12.54 -1.39
N PHE A 281 -27.07 13.61 -2.03
CA PHE A 281 -27.26 14.99 -1.58
C PHE A 281 -28.76 15.38 -1.50
N GLY A 282 -29.59 14.89 -2.44
CA GLY A 282 -31.03 15.11 -2.39
C GLY A 282 -31.71 14.56 -1.13
N LEU A 283 -31.17 13.48 -0.52
CA LEU A 283 -31.68 12.93 0.73
C LEU A 283 -31.45 13.87 1.92
N TYR A 284 -30.32 14.61 1.91
CA TYR A 284 -30.06 15.62 2.94
C TYR A 284 -31.04 16.79 2.84
N ILE A 285 -31.30 17.29 1.63
CA ILE A 285 -32.32 18.34 1.42
C ILE A 285 -33.71 17.86 1.82
N HIS A 286 -34.08 16.62 1.50
CA HIS A 286 -35.32 15.99 1.95
C HIS A 286 -35.41 16.00 3.47
N ASN A 287 -34.36 15.55 4.16
CA ASN A 287 -34.31 15.51 5.63
C ASN A 287 -34.43 16.90 6.25
N ASP A 288 -33.71 17.91 5.74
CA ASP A 288 -33.80 19.29 6.22
C ASP A 288 -35.24 19.82 6.05
N THR A 289 -35.87 19.54 4.90
CA THR A 289 -37.24 19.96 4.61
C THR A 289 -38.25 19.27 5.52
N MET A 290 -38.15 17.95 5.70
CA MET A 290 -39.06 17.20 6.58
C MET A 290 -38.91 17.61 8.04
N SER A 291 -37.67 17.85 8.49
CA SER A 291 -37.38 18.37 9.82
C SER A 291 -37.99 19.75 10.03
N ALA A 292 -37.78 20.69 9.10
CA ALA A 292 -38.34 22.03 9.16
C ALA A 292 -39.89 22.06 9.12
N LEU A 293 -40.51 21.10 8.42
CA LEU A 293 -41.97 20.93 8.37
C LEU A 293 -42.55 20.24 9.62
N GLY A 294 -41.72 19.89 10.61
CA GLY A 294 -42.17 19.20 11.83
C GLY A 294 -42.61 17.75 11.56
N ARG A 295 -42.02 17.10 10.56
CA ARG A 295 -42.32 15.72 10.14
C ARG A 295 -41.12 14.78 10.32
N PRO A 296 -40.60 14.61 11.55
CA PRO A 296 -39.41 13.78 11.79
C PRO A 296 -39.60 12.30 11.44
N GLN A 297 -40.84 11.79 11.49
CA GLN A 297 -41.17 10.43 11.10
C GLN A 297 -40.99 10.14 9.59
N ASP A 298 -40.90 11.19 8.77
CA ASP A 298 -40.73 11.08 7.31
C ASP A 298 -39.28 11.29 6.87
N MET A 299 -38.34 11.40 7.82
CA MET A 299 -36.91 11.54 7.55
C MET A 299 -36.24 10.19 7.30
N PHE A 300 -35.18 10.22 6.49
CA PHE A 300 -34.21 9.14 6.43
C PHE A 300 -33.32 9.19 7.67
N SER A 301 -33.52 8.27 8.61
CA SER A 301 -32.81 8.22 9.89
C SER A 301 -32.87 6.81 10.50
N ASP A 302 -32.09 6.57 11.55
CA ASP A 302 -32.10 5.28 12.26
C ASP A 302 -33.43 4.99 12.99
N THR A 303 -34.24 6.01 13.27
CA THR A 303 -35.49 5.88 14.04
C THR A 303 -36.76 5.97 13.20
N ALA A 304 -36.64 6.32 11.91
CA ALA A 304 -37.75 6.45 10.98
C ALA A 304 -37.50 5.61 9.72
N ILE A 305 -37.22 6.22 8.57
CA ILE A 305 -36.96 5.50 7.33
C ILE A 305 -35.47 5.14 7.28
N GLN A 306 -35.13 3.90 7.62
CA GLN A 306 -33.74 3.47 7.74
C GLN A 306 -33.09 3.20 6.37
N LEU A 307 -31.87 3.68 6.21
CA LEU A 307 -30.97 3.35 5.10
C LEU A 307 -29.68 2.73 5.64
N GLN A 308 -29.77 1.48 6.12
CA GLN A 308 -28.62 0.79 6.72
C GLN A 308 -27.62 0.28 5.66
N PRO A 309 -26.31 0.47 5.86
CA PRO A 309 -25.28 -0.05 4.96
C PRO A 309 -25.01 -1.53 5.22
N VAL A 310 -26.00 -2.39 4.93
CA VAL A 310 -25.99 -3.82 5.29
C VAL A 310 -24.78 -4.59 4.75
N PHE A 311 -24.25 -4.22 3.59
CA PHE A 311 -23.04 -4.85 3.04
C PHE A 311 -21.79 -4.49 3.84
N ALA A 312 -21.66 -3.26 4.32
CA ALA A 312 -20.53 -2.85 5.16
C ALA A 312 -20.60 -3.55 6.54
N GLN A 313 -21.79 -3.64 7.12
CA GLN A 313 -22.02 -4.39 8.37
C GLN A 313 -21.66 -5.87 8.21
N TRP A 314 -22.02 -6.49 7.08
CA TRP A 314 -21.64 -7.87 6.78
C TRP A 314 -20.12 -8.06 6.69
N ILE A 315 -19.41 -7.13 6.04
CA ILE A 315 -17.93 -7.15 5.98
C ILE A 315 -17.33 -6.97 7.39
N GLN A 316 -17.83 -6.03 8.19
CA GLN A 316 -17.39 -5.84 9.57
C GLN A 316 -17.55 -7.11 10.40
N ASN A 317 -18.72 -7.77 10.30
CA ASN A 317 -18.96 -9.04 11.00
C ASN A 317 -18.02 -10.15 10.53
N THR A 318 -17.74 -10.21 9.22
CA THR A 318 -16.80 -11.19 8.67
C THR A 318 -15.39 -10.98 9.22
N HIS A 319 -14.93 -9.74 9.36
CA HIS A 319 -13.61 -9.43 9.91
C HIS A 319 -13.55 -9.63 11.44
N ALA A 320 -14.62 -9.28 12.15
CA ALA A 320 -14.71 -9.46 13.60
C ALA A 320 -14.69 -10.95 13.99
N LEU A 321 -15.30 -11.81 13.17
CA LEU A 321 -15.35 -13.26 13.37
C LEU A 321 -14.18 -14.03 12.73
N ALA A 322 -13.25 -13.34 12.07
CA ALA A 322 -12.12 -13.99 11.39
C ALA A 322 -11.20 -14.78 12.35
N PRO A 323 -10.79 -14.24 13.52
CA PRO A 323 -9.89 -14.94 14.44
C PRO A 323 -10.47 -16.29 14.88
N GLY A 324 -9.68 -17.34 14.76
CA GLY A 324 -10.11 -18.70 15.13
C GLY A 324 -11.05 -19.41 14.12
N VAL A 325 -11.54 -18.70 13.09
CA VAL A 325 -12.43 -19.27 12.05
C VAL A 325 -11.75 -19.26 10.69
N THR A 326 -11.70 -18.11 10.03
CA THR A 326 -11.06 -17.94 8.72
C THR A 326 -9.59 -17.54 8.84
N ALA A 327 -9.16 -17.08 10.03
CA ALA A 327 -7.77 -16.84 10.41
C ALA A 327 -7.44 -17.56 11.73
N PRO A 328 -7.20 -18.89 11.72
CA PRO A 328 -7.00 -19.67 12.95
C PRO A 328 -5.76 -19.31 13.78
N GLY A 329 -4.75 -18.69 13.16
CA GLY A 329 -3.51 -18.29 13.82
C GLY A 329 -3.54 -16.88 14.44
N GLU A 330 -4.62 -16.12 14.24
CA GLU A 330 -4.78 -14.76 14.74
C GLU A 330 -5.50 -14.75 16.09
N THR A 331 -5.12 -13.82 16.98
CA THR A 331 -5.74 -13.69 18.31
C THR A 331 -6.74 -12.54 18.42
N ALA A 332 -6.70 -11.58 17.49
CA ALA A 332 -7.61 -10.43 17.44
C ALA A 332 -8.02 -10.09 16.01
N SER A 333 -9.10 -9.31 15.87
CA SER A 333 -9.62 -8.86 14.57
C SER A 333 -8.66 -7.92 13.85
N THR A 334 -8.89 -7.71 12.54
CA THR A 334 -8.09 -6.82 11.67
C THR A 334 -7.87 -5.42 12.25
N SER A 335 -8.88 -4.89 12.93
CA SER A 335 -8.82 -3.64 13.69
C SER A 335 -9.65 -3.85 14.95
N LEU A 336 -9.21 -3.29 16.08
CA LEU A 336 -10.03 -3.17 17.26
C LEU A 336 -10.95 -1.95 17.07
N THR A 337 -12.24 -2.11 17.37
CA THR A 337 -13.25 -1.04 17.31
C THR A 337 -13.39 -0.34 18.65
#